data_AF-T1B2N2-F1
#
_entry.id   AF-T1B2N2-F1
#
_cell.length_a   1.000
_cell.length_b   1.000
_cell.length_c   1.000
_cell.angle_alpha   90.00
_cell.angle_beta   90.00
_cell.angle_gamma   90.00
#
_symmetry.space_group_name_H-M   'P 1'
#
loop_
_entity.id
_entity.type
_entity.pdbx_description
1 polymer ?
#
loop_
_entity_poly.entity_id
_entity_poly.type
_entity_poly.pdbx_seq_one_letter_code
_entity_poly.pdbx_strand_id
1 'polypeptide(L)'
;MFQGVLEQHHPHDKRQATRRELGAHYTSERNILRVINPLCLDDLRAELHASKRTKASLRALYDTLPTLTFLDPACGCGNFLVIAYRELRRLEMDLIAALWGEQRGVLDVSTLCRANVHQFYGIEIDEAAAHIARVALWITDHQMNLEAAERFGTTRPTVPLITAPTIVCANALHANWRDVLAPAQCSYILGNPPFVGAKFMSDSQRADIAPIFAPLASGGLLDYVAAWYVKATAYIAENPRIAVAFVSTNSITQGEQAGVLWPWLLGHGVS
;
A
#
# COMPACT_ATOMS: atom_id res chain seq x y z
N MET A 1 13.92 6.43 -8.25
CA MET A 1 12.93 6.11 -7.20
C MET A 1 13.12 7.11 -6.06
N PHE A 2 12.02 7.60 -5.47
CA PHE A 2 12.00 8.79 -4.60
C PHE A 2 12.80 8.69 -3.30
N GLN A 3 13.08 7.47 -2.82
CA GLN A 3 13.91 7.25 -1.63
C GLN A 3 15.32 7.84 -1.74
N GLY A 4 15.90 7.91 -2.95
CA GLY A 4 17.23 8.49 -3.16
C GLY A 4 17.33 9.98 -2.79
N VAL A 5 16.19 10.67 -2.70
CA VAL A 5 16.12 12.08 -2.27
C VAL A 5 16.36 12.21 -0.75
N LEU A 6 15.84 11.28 0.06
CA LEU A 6 16.06 11.25 1.51
C LEU A 6 17.54 10.99 1.85
N GLU A 7 18.21 10.17 1.04
CA GLU A 7 19.60 9.76 1.30
C GLU A 7 20.63 10.88 1.08
N GLN A 8 20.25 11.98 0.41
CA GLN A 8 21.14 13.12 0.12
C GLN A 8 21.15 14.19 1.23
N HIS A 9 20.09 14.28 2.06
CA HIS A 9 19.93 15.37 3.03
C HIS A 9 20.49 15.08 4.44
N HIS A 10 20.96 13.86 4.74
CA HIS A 10 21.64 13.51 6.00
C HIS A 10 23.08 13.03 5.79
N PRO A 11 24.04 13.92 5.48
CA PRO A 11 25.43 13.52 5.20
C PRO A 11 26.25 13.14 6.45
N HIS A 12 25.83 13.51 7.67
CA HIS A 12 26.69 13.41 8.87
C HIS A 12 26.19 12.56 10.05
N ASP A 13 24.95 12.06 10.05
CA ASP A 13 24.52 11.12 11.09
C ASP A 13 24.88 9.67 10.71
N LYS A 14 25.29 8.88 11.71
CA LYS A 14 25.79 7.49 11.58
C LYS A 14 24.86 6.64 10.70
N ARG A 15 25.15 6.59 9.39
CA ARG A 15 24.40 5.94 8.29
C ARG A 15 23.86 4.53 8.55
N GLN A 16 24.41 3.79 9.50
CA GLN A 16 23.99 2.43 9.85
C GLN A 16 23.05 2.35 11.07
N ALA A 17 23.13 3.31 11.99
CA ALA A 17 22.33 3.32 13.21
C ALA A 17 20.89 3.76 12.90
N THR A 18 20.72 4.91 12.24
CA THR A 18 19.40 5.44 11.84
C THR A 18 18.64 4.53 10.87
N ARG A 19 19.33 3.85 9.95
CA ARG A 19 18.73 2.86 9.03
C ARG A 19 18.19 1.62 9.75
N ARG A 20 18.89 1.13 10.79
CA ARG A 20 18.47 -0.01 11.61
C ARG A 20 17.40 0.39 12.63
N GLU A 21 17.52 1.57 13.23
CA GLU A 21 16.61 2.07 14.27
C GLU A 21 15.23 2.43 13.71
N LEU A 22 15.16 2.98 12.48
CA LEU A 22 13.90 3.32 11.81
C LEU A 22 13.40 2.22 10.87
N GLY A 23 14.16 1.14 10.66
CA GLY A 23 13.79 0.06 9.72
C GLY A 23 13.61 0.53 8.27
N ALA A 24 14.16 1.69 7.90
CA ALA A 24 14.00 2.36 6.60
C ALA A 24 14.77 1.62 5.50
N HIS A 25 14.31 0.42 5.15
CA HIS A 25 14.83 -0.39 4.07
C HIS A 25 14.04 -0.14 2.80
N TYR A 26 14.77 0.28 1.76
CA TYR A 26 14.28 0.37 0.41
C TYR A 26 13.61 -0.94 -0.02
N THR A 27 12.32 -0.89 -0.38
CA THR A 27 11.65 -2.02 -1.02
C THR A 27 11.77 -1.88 -2.53
N SER A 28 12.49 -2.81 -3.16
CA SER A 28 12.62 -2.81 -4.62
C SER A 28 11.28 -3.00 -5.32
N GLU A 29 11.13 -2.42 -6.51
CA GLU A 29 9.92 -2.60 -7.33
C GLU A 29 9.58 -4.08 -7.55
N ARG A 30 10.59 -4.93 -7.76
CA ARG A 30 10.42 -6.38 -7.88
C ARG A 30 9.76 -6.99 -6.64
N ASN A 31 10.16 -6.57 -5.44
CA ASN A 31 9.59 -7.08 -4.19
C ASN A 31 8.19 -6.52 -3.96
N ILE A 32 7.95 -5.25 -4.32
CA ILE A 32 6.62 -4.65 -4.26
C ILE A 32 5.66 -5.41 -5.17
N LEU A 33 6.03 -5.68 -6.42
CA LEU A 33 5.20 -6.44 -7.35
C LEU A 33 4.93 -7.87 -6.87
N ARG A 34 5.87 -8.52 -6.16
CA ARG A 34 5.63 -9.83 -5.52
C ARG A 34 4.55 -9.82 -4.45
N VAL A 35 4.27 -8.65 -3.86
CA VAL A 35 3.18 -8.47 -2.89
C VAL A 35 1.89 -8.09 -3.61
N ILE A 36 1.93 -7.04 -4.43
CA ILE A 36 0.72 -6.45 -5.02
C ILE A 36 0.08 -7.38 -6.07
N ASN A 37 0.88 -8.12 -6.84
CA ASN A 37 0.36 -9.03 -7.86
C ASN A 37 -0.60 -10.08 -7.28
N PRO A 38 -0.17 -10.97 -6.36
CA PRO A 38 -1.08 -11.97 -5.79
C PRO A 38 -2.12 -11.36 -4.84
N LEU A 39 -1.89 -10.17 -4.28
CA LEU A 39 -2.86 -9.51 -3.41
C LEU A 39 -4.08 -8.99 -4.17
N CYS A 40 -3.90 -8.46 -5.39
CA CYS A 40 -5.01 -7.87 -6.14
C CYS A 40 -4.84 -7.84 -7.66
N LEU A 41 -3.64 -7.52 -8.20
CA LEU A 41 -3.53 -7.24 -9.63
C LEU A 41 -3.70 -8.49 -10.50
N ASP A 42 -3.29 -9.66 -10.03
CA ASP A 42 -3.41 -10.90 -10.80
C ASP A 42 -4.88 -11.28 -11.01
N ASP A 43 -5.73 -11.12 -10.00
CA ASP A 43 -7.17 -11.36 -10.11
C ASP A 43 -7.84 -10.36 -11.06
N LEU A 44 -7.50 -9.07 -10.94
CA LEU A 44 -8.03 -8.02 -11.84
C LEU A 44 -7.59 -8.25 -13.30
N ARG A 45 -6.34 -8.67 -13.53
CA ARG A 45 -5.85 -9.03 -14.87
C ARG A 45 -6.53 -10.29 -15.39
N ALA A 46 -6.74 -11.29 -14.53
CA ALA A 46 -7.44 -12.52 -14.90
C ALA A 46 -8.88 -12.23 -15.33
N GLU A 47 -9.59 -11.33 -14.64
CA GLU A 47 -10.93 -10.89 -15.02
C GLU A 47 -10.92 -10.16 -16.38
N LEU A 48 -9.95 -9.26 -16.61
CA LEU A 48 -9.77 -8.55 -17.87
C LEU A 48 -9.51 -9.50 -19.06
N HIS A 49 -8.76 -10.60 -18.83
CA HIS A 49 -8.35 -11.56 -19.85
C HIS A 49 -9.16 -12.86 -19.87
N ALA A 50 -10.29 -12.92 -19.15
CA ALA A 50 -11.12 -14.11 -19.07
C ALA A 50 -11.60 -14.59 -20.46
N SER A 51 -11.56 -15.91 -20.71
CA SER A 51 -11.93 -16.50 -22.00
C SER A 51 -13.40 -16.27 -22.39
N LYS A 52 -14.29 -16.12 -21.42
CA LYS A 52 -15.73 -15.81 -21.59
C LYS A 52 -16.07 -14.33 -21.35
N ARG A 53 -15.11 -13.43 -21.58
CA ARG A 53 -15.28 -11.99 -21.41
C ARG A 53 -16.47 -11.45 -22.22
N THR A 54 -17.34 -10.69 -21.56
CA THR A 54 -18.44 -9.95 -22.20
C THR A 54 -18.27 -8.46 -22.01
N LYS A 55 -18.94 -7.65 -22.83
CA LYS A 55 -18.94 -6.19 -22.62
C LYS A 55 -19.49 -5.80 -21.24
N ALA A 56 -20.46 -6.57 -20.73
CA ALA A 56 -21.03 -6.36 -19.41
C ALA A 56 -20.02 -6.65 -18.28
N SER A 57 -19.26 -7.75 -18.36
CA SER A 57 -18.24 -8.07 -17.36
C SER A 57 -17.12 -7.03 -17.36
N LEU A 58 -16.66 -6.58 -18.52
CA LEU A 58 -15.66 -5.50 -18.62
C LEU A 58 -16.17 -4.19 -18.04
N ARG A 59 -17.45 -3.86 -18.26
CA ARG A 59 -18.06 -2.66 -17.71
C ARG A 59 -18.14 -2.74 -16.18
N ALA A 60 -18.49 -3.91 -15.63
CA ALA A 60 -18.49 -4.14 -14.19
C ALA A 60 -17.09 -3.95 -13.57
N LEU A 61 -16.05 -4.51 -14.20
CA LEU A 61 -14.66 -4.28 -13.79
C LEU A 61 -14.31 -2.78 -13.86
N TYR A 62 -14.68 -2.10 -14.94
CA TYR A 62 -14.42 -0.68 -15.14
C TYR A 62 -15.10 0.21 -14.08
N ASP A 63 -16.29 -0.19 -13.64
CA ASP A 63 -17.01 0.49 -12.57
C ASP A 63 -16.43 0.17 -11.17
N THR A 64 -15.74 -0.96 -11.02
CA THR A 64 -15.12 -1.40 -9.76
C THR A 64 -13.74 -0.79 -9.52
N LEU A 65 -12.89 -0.64 -10.54
CA LEU A 65 -11.53 -0.09 -10.37
C LEU A 65 -11.44 1.23 -9.57
N PRO A 66 -12.29 2.26 -9.80
CA PRO A 66 -12.22 3.50 -9.04
C PRO A 66 -12.74 3.39 -7.60
N THR A 67 -13.36 2.27 -7.22
CA THR A 67 -13.85 2.04 -5.85
C THR A 67 -12.83 1.33 -4.97
N LEU A 68 -11.77 0.76 -5.55
CA LEU A 68 -10.72 0.08 -4.79
C LEU A 68 -9.92 1.09 -3.98
N THR A 69 -9.57 0.76 -2.74
CA THR A 69 -8.75 1.61 -1.87
C THR A 69 -7.59 0.82 -1.26
N PHE A 70 -6.48 1.51 -1.06
CA PHE A 70 -5.22 0.91 -0.62
C PHE A 70 -4.71 1.65 0.62
N LEU A 71 -4.43 0.91 1.69
CA LEU A 71 -3.85 1.42 2.92
C LEU A 71 -2.45 0.84 3.13
N ASP A 72 -1.45 1.72 3.24
CA ASP A 72 -0.10 1.36 3.70
C ASP A 72 0.19 1.99 5.08
N PRO A 73 0.05 1.23 6.18
CA PRO A 73 0.23 1.73 7.53
C PRO A 73 1.71 1.87 7.96
N ALA A 74 2.67 1.79 7.04
CA ALA A 74 4.08 2.10 7.28
C ALA A 74 4.73 2.54 5.94
N CYS A 75 4.16 3.57 5.32
CA CYS A 75 4.32 3.77 3.89
C CYS A 75 5.69 4.29 3.44
N GLY A 76 6.52 4.80 4.36
CA GLY A 76 7.79 5.43 4.03
C GLY A 76 7.58 6.55 3.00
N CYS A 77 8.39 6.54 1.95
CA CYS A 77 8.25 7.47 0.83
C CYS A 77 7.17 7.07 -0.20
N GLY A 78 6.27 6.14 0.15
CA GLY A 78 5.07 5.79 -0.62
C GLY A 78 5.29 4.83 -1.78
N ASN A 79 6.40 4.08 -1.84
CA ASN A 79 6.73 3.25 -3.01
C ASN A 79 5.65 2.20 -3.32
N PHE A 80 5.07 1.56 -2.29
CA PHE A 80 3.99 0.61 -2.46
C PHE A 80 2.73 1.25 -3.07
N LEU A 81 2.31 2.41 -2.55
CA LEU A 81 1.17 3.18 -3.07
C LEU A 81 1.42 3.65 -4.51
N VAL A 82 2.63 4.14 -4.79
CA VAL A 82 3.04 4.61 -6.13
C VAL A 82 2.99 3.48 -7.15
N ILE A 83 3.55 2.32 -6.84
CA ILE A 83 3.55 1.17 -7.76
C ILE A 83 2.14 0.60 -7.91
N ALA A 84 1.38 0.46 -6.81
CA ALA A 84 -0.02 0.05 -6.86
C ALA A 84 -0.83 0.96 -7.78
N TYR A 85 -0.68 2.28 -7.64
CA TYR A 85 -1.38 3.25 -8.47
C TYR A 85 -0.98 3.17 -9.94
N ARG A 86 0.32 3.10 -10.23
CA ARG A 86 0.84 2.96 -11.59
C ARG A 86 0.27 1.72 -12.28
N GLU A 87 0.30 0.58 -11.61
CA GLU A 87 -0.20 -0.68 -12.17
C GLU A 87 -1.72 -0.67 -12.33
N LEU A 88 -2.47 -0.07 -11.40
CA LEU A 88 -3.91 0.11 -11.51
C LEU A 88 -4.27 1.00 -12.72
N ARG A 89 -3.53 2.09 -12.94
CA ARG A 89 -3.70 2.97 -14.10
C ARG A 89 -3.42 2.26 -15.42
N ARG A 90 -2.38 1.43 -15.48
CA ARG A 90 -2.08 0.62 -16.67
C ARG A 90 -3.18 -0.39 -16.97
N LEU A 91 -3.65 -1.10 -15.95
CA LEU A 91 -4.78 -2.02 -16.07
C LEU A 91 -6.05 -1.30 -16.54
N GLU A 92 -6.34 -0.13 -15.97
CA GLU A 92 -7.45 0.72 -16.41
C GLU A 92 -7.34 1.11 -17.88
N MET A 93 -6.14 1.48 -18.36
CA MET A 93 -5.93 1.78 -19.78
C MET A 93 -6.15 0.55 -20.67
N ASP A 94 -5.68 -0.63 -20.28
CA ASP A 94 -5.93 -1.86 -21.03
C ASP A 94 -7.42 -2.21 -21.10
N LEU A 95 -8.14 -1.98 -20.00
CA LEU A 95 -9.58 -2.14 -19.93
C LEU A 95 -10.33 -1.14 -20.81
N ILE A 96 -9.90 0.13 -20.83
CA ILE A 96 -10.46 1.16 -21.70
C ILE A 96 -10.25 0.78 -23.17
N ALA A 97 -9.03 0.36 -23.54
CA ALA A 97 -8.73 -0.11 -24.88
C ALA A 97 -9.61 -1.30 -25.29
N ALA A 98 -9.88 -2.24 -24.37
CA ALA A 98 -10.75 -3.38 -24.64
C ALA A 98 -12.24 -3.00 -24.82
N LEU A 99 -12.71 -1.95 -24.15
CA LEU A 99 -14.12 -1.53 -24.18
C LEU A 99 -14.45 -0.55 -25.33
N TRP A 100 -13.52 0.34 -25.66
CA TRP A 100 -13.74 1.45 -26.59
C TRP A 100 -12.73 1.53 -27.74
N GLY A 101 -11.69 0.69 -27.74
CA GLY A 101 -10.61 0.73 -28.72
C GLY A 101 -9.57 1.81 -28.42
N GLU A 102 -8.53 1.86 -29.25
CA GLU A 102 -7.40 2.80 -29.13
C GLU A 102 -7.44 3.92 -30.19
N GLN A 103 -8.55 4.07 -30.92
CA GLN A 103 -8.60 5.02 -32.03
C GLN A 103 -8.58 6.47 -31.53
N ARG A 104 -7.53 7.19 -31.94
CA ARG A 104 -7.32 8.61 -31.63
C ARG A 104 -8.43 9.46 -32.26
N GLY A 105 -9.07 10.31 -31.45
CA GLY A 105 -9.93 11.42 -31.93
C GLY A 105 -11.44 11.16 -32.02
N VAL A 106 -11.95 9.96 -31.71
CA VAL A 106 -13.41 9.66 -31.75
C VAL A 106 -14.08 9.69 -30.38
N LEU A 107 -13.32 9.45 -29.31
CA LEU A 107 -13.81 9.47 -27.92
C LEU A 107 -13.02 10.47 -27.09
N ASP A 108 -13.72 11.23 -26.24
CA ASP A 108 -13.08 12.03 -25.19
C ASP A 108 -12.63 11.10 -24.05
N VAL A 109 -11.46 10.48 -24.24
CA VAL A 109 -10.87 9.54 -23.29
C VAL A 109 -10.44 10.21 -21.98
N SER A 110 -10.40 11.54 -21.92
CA SER A 110 -10.08 12.28 -20.69
C SER A 110 -11.04 11.95 -19.54
N THR A 111 -12.30 11.67 -19.87
CA THR A 111 -13.34 11.29 -18.89
C THR A 111 -13.35 9.79 -18.57
N LEU A 112 -12.62 8.97 -19.33
CA LEU A 112 -12.63 7.51 -19.15
C LEU A 112 -11.64 7.04 -18.08
N CYS A 113 -10.54 7.75 -17.83
CA CYS A 113 -9.63 7.42 -16.73
C CYS A 113 -10.21 7.91 -15.40
N ARG A 114 -10.68 6.98 -14.56
CA ARG A 114 -11.38 7.24 -13.30
C ARG A 114 -10.52 6.93 -12.07
N ALA A 115 -9.52 6.06 -12.18
CA ALA A 115 -8.60 5.78 -11.09
C ALA A 115 -7.78 7.04 -10.74
N ASN A 116 -7.65 7.33 -9.44
CA ASN A 116 -7.13 8.60 -8.94
C ASN A 116 -6.41 8.42 -7.58
N VAL A 117 -5.49 9.34 -7.28
CA VAL A 117 -4.65 9.32 -6.08
C VAL A 117 -5.42 9.33 -4.74
N HIS A 118 -6.67 9.80 -4.69
CA HIS A 118 -7.49 9.76 -3.47
C HIS A 118 -7.84 8.33 -2.99
N GLN A 119 -7.64 7.31 -3.84
CA GLN A 119 -7.82 5.91 -3.48
C GLN A 119 -6.69 5.37 -2.57
N PHE A 120 -5.63 6.16 -2.34
CA PHE A 120 -4.40 5.73 -1.67
C PHE A 120 -4.23 6.43 -0.34
N TYR A 121 -4.06 5.62 0.70
CA TYR A 121 -3.97 6.01 2.11
C TYR A 121 -2.66 5.49 2.68
N GLY A 122 -2.00 6.30 3.50
CA GLY A 122 -0.73 5.94 4.12
C GLY A 122 -0.57 6.51 5.51
N ILE A 123 0.16 5.80 6.36
CA ILE A 123 0.61 6.28 7.67
C ILE A 123 2.13 6.18 7.72
N GLU A 124 2.79 7.28 8.04
CA GLU A 124 4.24 7.35 8.14
C GLU A 124 4.64 8.20 9.34
N ILE A 125 5.64 7.76 10.11
CA ILE A 125 6.08 8.45 11.32
C ILE A 125 7.03 9.61 11.00
N ASP A 126 7.81 9.50 9.93
CA ASP A 126 8.73 10.53 9.45
C ASP A 126 8.04 11.53 8.52
N GLU A 127 8.03 12.80 8.92
CA GLU A 127 7.34 13.85 8.19
C GLU A 127 7.91 14.07 6.78
N ALA A 128 9.22 13.94 6.59
CA ALA A 128 9.85 14.12 5.30
C ALA A 128 9.44 12.99 4.33
N ALA A 129 9.47 11.74 4.78
CA ALA A 129 9.01 10.58 4.02
C ALA A 129 7.52 10.69 3.67
N ALA A 130 6.68 11.11 4.61
CA ALA A 130 5.26 11.36 4.38
C ALA A 130 5.02 12.45 3.31
N HIS A 131 5.80 13.54 3.32
CA HIS A 131 5.76 14.56 2.27
C HIS A 131 6.16 14.01 0.90
N ILE A 132 7.24 13.21 0.86
CA ILE A 132 7.70 12.60 -0.39
C ILE A 132 6.65 11.64 -0.94
N ALA A 133 5.97 10.86 -0.10
CA ALA A 133 4.88 9.98 -0.54
C ALA A 133 3.75 10.74 -1.24
N ARG A 134 3.32 11.88 -0.68
CA ARG A 134 2.29 12.75 -1.30
C ARG A 134 2.71 13.24 -2.68
N VAL A 135 3.92 13.79 -2.78
CA VAL A 135 4.45 14.33 -4.04
C VAL A 135 4.69 13.23 -5.07
N ALA A 136 5.21 12.08 -4.65
CA ALA A 136 5.47 10.94 -5.52
C ALA A 136 4.19 10.45 -6.21
N LEU A 137 3.07 10.37 -5.49
CA LEU A 137 1.78 9.99 -6.05
C LEU A 137 1.28 10.98 -7.11
N TRP A 138 1.43 12.30 -6.89
CA TRP A 138 1.09 13.30 -7.93
C TRP A 138 2.00 13.24 -9.15
N ILE A 139 3.30 13.04 -8.95
CA ILE A 139 4.25 12.87 -10.07
C ILE A 139 3.88 11.63 -10.88
N THR A 140 3.56 10.51 -10.22
CA THR A 140 3.10 9.29 -10.88
C THR A 140 1.76 9.49 -11.58
N ASP A 141 0.82 10.25 -11.01
CA ASP A 141 -0.42 10.62 -11.71
C ASP A 141 -0.14 11.36 -13.01
N HIS A 142 0.74 12.35 -12.96
CA HIS A 142 1.14 13.08 -14.16
C HIS A 142 1.76 12.16 -15.22
N GLN A 143 2.69 11.29 -14.81
CA GLN A 143 3.32 10.32 -15.70
C GLN A 143 2.29 9.37 -16.35
N MET A 144 1.32 8.88 -15.57
CA MET A 144 0.26 8.01 -16.09
C MET A 144 -0.74 8.77 -16.99
N ASN A 145 -0.96 10.06 -16.74
CA ASN A 145 -1.77 10.87 -17.65
C ASN A 145 -1.06 11.07 -18.99
N LEU A 146 0.26 11.29 -18.99
CA LEU A 146 1.06 11.35 -20.22
C LEU A 146 1.05 10.02 -20.98
N GLU A 147 1.19 8.88 -20.29
CA GLU A 147 1.09 7.53 -20.89
C GLU A 147 -0.29 7.31 -21.53
N ALA A 148 -1.37 7.74 -20.86
CA ALA A 148 -2.73 7.69 -21.42
C ALA A 148 -2.90 8.60 -22.64
N ALA A 149 -2.34 9.82 -22.62
CA ALA A 149 -2.39 10.73 -23.76
C ALA A 149 -1.63 10.17 -24.98
N GLU A 150 -0.48 9.52 -24.76
CA GLU A 150 0.26 8.88 -25.85
C GLU A 150 -0.56 7.74 -26.49
N ARG A 151 -1.23 6.95 -25.65
CA ARG A 151 -2.05 5.82 -26.10
C ARG A 151 -3.33 6.26 -26.81
N PHE A 152 -4.07 7.20 -26.24
CA PHE A 152 -5.43 7.55 -26.69
C PHE A 152 -5.56 8.91 -27.39
N GLY A 153 -4.49 9.71 -27.42
CA GLY A 153 -4.42 11.05 -28.03
C GLY A 153 -4.79 12.20 -27.10
N THR A 154 -5.50 11.95 -26.01
CA THR A 154 -5.85 12.95 -24.97
C THR A 154 -5.90 12.31 -23.59
N THR A 155 -5.87 13.13 -22.55
CA THR A 155 -5.94 12.71 -21.15
C THR A 155 -6.55 13.81 -20.28
N ARG A 156 -6.85 13.49 -19.03
CA ARG A 156 -7.28 14.48 -18.03
C ARG A 156 -6.12 15.39 -17.60
N PRO A 157 -6.37 16.66 -17.25
CA PRO A 157 -5.33 17.54 -16.74
C PRO A 157 -4.84 17.07 -15.36
N THR A 158 -3.53 17.18 -15.12
CA THR A 158 -2.94 16.96 -13.78
C THR A 158 -3.00 18.23 -12.92
N VAL A 159 -3.11 19.41 -13.55
CA VAL A 159 -3.12 20.70 -12.85
C VAL A 159 -4.42 21.47 -13.12
N PRO A 160 -5.00 22.13 -12.11
CA PRO A 160 -4.55 22.19 -10.70
C PRO A 160 -4.72 20.86 -9.95
N LEU A 161 -3.91 20.65 -8.90
CA LEU A 161 -3.96 19.46 -8.05
C LEU A 161 -5.21 19.47 -7.16
N ILE A 162 -6.36 19.12 -7.73
CA ILE A 162 -7.67 19.15 -7.05
C ILE A 162 -7.93 17.91 -6.19
N THR A 163 -7.22 16.82 -6.44
CA THR A 163 -7.31 15.56 -5.69
C THR A 163 -5.98 15.22 -5.05
N ALA A 164 -6.00 14.79 -3.79
CA ALA A 164 -4.82 14.45 -3.02
C ALA A 164 -4.94 13.03 -2.45
N PRO A 165 -3.82 12.29 -2.32
CA PRO A 165 -3.78 11.09 -1.49
C PRO A 165 -3.86 11.45 0.00
N THR A 166 -4.29 10.48 0.82
CA THR A 166 -4.41 10.67 2.28
C THR A 166 -3.19 10.06 2.97
N ILE A 167 -2.12 10.85 3.13
CA ILE A 167 -0.91 10.43 3.85
C ILE A 167 -0.84 11.14 5.20
N VAL A 168 -0.98 10.39 6.28
CA VAL A 168 -0.99 10.89 7.67
C VAL A 168 0.39 10.73 8.30
N CYS A 169 0.93 11.83 8.83
CA CYS A 169 2.18 11.81 9.59
C CYS A 169 1.89 11.41 11.04
N ALA A 170 2.06 10.14 11.39
CA ALA A 170 1.77 9.61 12.73
C ALA A 170 2.49 8.28 12.99
N ASN A 171 2.62 7.90 14.27
CA ASN A 171 2.98 6.54 14.63
C ASN A 171 1.78 5.61 14.37
N ALA A 172 1.89 4.71 13.40
CA ALA A 172 0.82 3.80 13.02
C ALA A 172 0.44 2.81 14.13
N LEU A 173 1.31 2.52 15.09
CA LEU A 173 0.98 1.67 16.24
C LEU A 173 0.06 2.39 17.24
N HIS A 174 0.15 3.72 17.33
CA HIS A 174 -0.73 4.54 18.19
C HIS A 174 -1.97 5.06 17.47
N ALA A 175 -1.87 5.36 16.18
CA ALA A 175 -2.98 5.89 15.39
C ALA A 175 -4.13 4.88 15.28
N ASN A 176 -5.37 5.37 15.37
CA ASN A 176 -6.54 4.57 15.03
C ASN A 176 -6.71 4.57 13.50
N TRP A 177 -6.42 3.42 12.85
CA TRP A 177 -6.45 3.32 11.39
C TRP A 177 -7.84 3.61 10.80
N ARG A 178 -8.90 3.44 11.60
CA ARG A 178 -10.29 3.76 11.21
C ARG A 178 -10.49 5.24 10.89
N ASP A 179 -9.74 6.11 11.55
CA ASP A 179 -9.82 7.56 11.34
C ASP A 179 -9.09 7.98 10.05
N VAL A 180 -8.18 7.13 9.56
CA VAL A 180 -7.47 7.33 8.29
C VAL A 180 -8.30 6.78 7.12
N LEU A 181 -8.80 5.55 7.27
CA LEU A 181 -9.68 4.89 6.32
C LEU A 181 -10.64 3.99 7.08
N ALA A 182 -11.95 4.16 6.88
CA ALA A 182 -12.92 3.28 7.52
C ALA A 182 -12.81 1.84 6.95
N PRO A 183 -12.87 0.78 7.78
CA PRO A 183 -12.75 -0.61 7.30
C PRO A 183 -13.77 -0.96 6.20
N ALA A 184 -14.99 -0.42 6.26
CA ALA A 184 -16.02 -0.62 5.25
C ALA A 184 -15.66 -0.07 3.87
N GLN A 185 -14.73 0.89 3.80
CA GLN A 185 -14.25 1.50 2.56
C GLN A 185 -12.89 0.93 2.12
N CYS A 186 -12.20 0.17 2.97
CA CYS A 186 -10.90 -0.41 2.67
C CYS A 186 -11.04 -1.66 1.78
N SER A 187 -10.22 -1.75 0.73
CA SER A 187 -10.10 -2.95 -0.10
C SER A 187 -8.85 -3.75 0.24
N TYR A 188 -7.71 -3.08 0.34
CA TYR A 188 -6.41 -3.72 0.52
C TYR A 188 -5.55 -3.01 1.56
N ILE A 189 -4.85 -3.81 2.37
CA ILE A 189 -3.75 -3.35 3.23
C ILE A 189 -2.45 -3.96 2.72
N LEU A 190 -1.43 -3.14 2.53
CA LEU A 190 -0.15 -3.56 2.01
C LEU A 190 0.99 -2.74 2.58
N GLY A 191 2.22 -3.25 2.54
CA GLY A 191 3.38 -2.45 2.94
C GLY A 191 4.58 -3.26 3.37
N ASN A 192 5.59 -2.55 3.85
CA ASN A 192 6.81 -3.13 4.43
C ASN A 192 7.07 -2.45 5.79
N PRO A 193 6.38 -2.88 6.86
CA PRO A 193 6.59 -2.30 8.18
C PRO A 193 8.00 -2.57 8.71
N PRO A 194 8.51 -1.79 9.68
CA PRO A 194 9.88 -1.92 10.16
C PRO A 194 10.16 -3.22 10.91
N PHE A 195 11.36 -3.79 10.73
CA PHE A 195 11.80 -5.04 11.38
C PHE A 195 12.78 -4.74 12.50
N VAL A 196 12.43 -5.08 13.73
CA VAL A 196 13.32 -4.94 14.89
C VAL A 196 13.07 -6.10 15.85
N GLY A 197 14.03 -7.03 15.90
CA GLY A 197 13.94 -8.18 16.79
C GLY A 197 13.83 -7.77 18.26
N ALA A 198 13.12 -8.53 19.08
CA ALA A 198 12.78 -8.20 20.46
C ALA A 198 13.94 -7.68 21.32
N LYS A 199 15.14 -8.27 21.17
CA LYS A 199 16.35 -7.89 21.93
C LYS A 199 16.93 -6.53 21.52
N PHE A 200 16.60 -6.04 20.33
CA PHE A 200 17.17 -4.83 19.74
C PHE A 200 16.19 -3.65 19.71
N MET A 201 14.93 -3.85 20.11
CA MET A 201 13.97 -2.75 20.19
C MET A 201 14.48 -1.68 21.15
N SER A 202 14.21 -0.41 20.82
CA SER A 202 14.36 0.70 21.76
C SER A 202 13.30 0.64 22.85
N ASP A 203 13.45 1.47 23.88
CA ASP A 203 12.43 1.57 24.92
C ASP A 203 11.14 2.23 24.41
N SER A 204 11.24 3.14 23.43
CA SER A 204 10.07 3.68 22.73
C SER A 204 9.33 2.60 21.93
N GLN A 205 10.04 1.79 21.16
CA GLN A 205 9.42 0.69 20.40
C GLN A 205 8.77 -0.35 21.34
N ARG A 206 9.40 -0.63 22.49
CA ARG A 206 8.81 -1.48 23.53
C ARG A 206 7.52 -0.88 24.09
N ALA A 207 7.49 0.44 24.32
CA ALA A 207 6.27 1.13 24.76
C ALA A 207 5.18 1.09 23.69
N ASP A 208 5.53 1.24 22.42
CA ASP A 208 4.59 1.22 21.30
C ASP A 208 3.88 -0.15 21.17
N ILE A 209 4.61 -1.26 21.32
CA ILE A 209 4.04 -2.61 21.19
C ILE A 209 3.36 -3.13 22.45
N ALA A 210 3.70 -2.60 23.63
CA ALA A 210 3.17 -3.09 24.90
C ALA A 210 1.62 -3.21 24.93
N PRO A 211 0.84 -2.18 24.54
CA PRO A 211 -0.63 -2.31 24.51
C PRO A 211 -1.12 -3.26 23.41
N ILE A 212 -0.38 -3.40 22.30
CA ILE A 212 -0.75 -4.23 21.16
C ILE A 212 -0.52 -5.72 21.45
N PHE A 213 0.57 -6.04 22.15
CA PHE A 213 0.96 -7.41 22.48
C PHE A 213 0.45 -7.88 23.84
N ALA A 214 -0.15 -7.01 24.66
CA ALA A 214 -0.79 -7.38 25.92
C ALA A 214 -1.74 -8.61 25.83
N PRO A 215 -2.56 -8.79 24.77
CA PRO A 215 -3.40 -9.99 24.65
C PRO A 215 -2.67 -11.25 24.15
N LEU A 216 -1.40 -11.16 23.75
CA LEU A 216 -0.62 -12.29 23.25
C LEU A 216 0.24 -12.86 24.39
N ALA A 217 0.00 -14.13 24.75
CA ALA A 217 0.88 -14.84 25.67
C ALA A 217 2.31 -14.86 25.11
N SER A 218 3.29 -14.38 25.90
CA SER A 218 4.69 -14.23 25.46
C SER A 218 4.91 -13.28 24.28
N GLY A 219 4.02 -12.30 24.07
CA GLY A 219 4.15 -11.31 22.99
C GLY A 219 5.46 -10.50 23.00
N GLY A 220 6.14 -10.39 24.14
CA GLY A 220 7.45 -9.73 24.25
C GLY A 220 8.60 -10.40 23.48
N LEU A 221 8.38 -11.61 22.93
CA LEU A 221 9.34 -12.33 22.07
C LEU A 221 9.22 -11.96 20.59
N LEU A 222 8.12 -11.34 20.19
CA LEU A 222 7.82 -11.04 18.80
C LEU A 222 8.73 -9.92 18.27
N ASP A 223 9.05 -10.01 16.98
CA ASP A 223 9.63 -8.88 16.24
C ASP A 223 8.64 -7.72 16.17
N TYR A 224 9.16 -6.49 16.14
CA TYR A 224 8.38 -5.26 16.06
C TYR A 224 7.36 -5.26 14.90
N VAL A 225 7.71 -5.89 13.77
CA VAL A 225 6.81 -6.01 12.61
C VAL A 225 5.50 -6.75 12.93
N ALA A 226 5.50 -7.66 13.91
CA ALA A 226 4.31 -8.42 14.29
C ALA A 226 3.18 -7.51 14.83
N ALA A 227 3.50 -6.31 15.33
CA ALA A 227 2.52 -5.35 15.81
C ALA A 227 1.56 -4.91 14.69
N TRP A 228 2.03 -4.81 13.45
CA TRP A 228 1.19 -4.50 12.29
C TRP A 228 0.22 -5.63 11.95
N TYR A 229 0.59 -6.89 12.17
CA TYR A 229 -0.33 -8.03 11.97
C TYR A 229 -1.44 -8.01 13.01
N VAL A 230 -1.12 -7.75 14.28
CA VAL A 230 -2.11 -7.65 15.35
C VAL A 230 -3.07 -6.48 15.09
N LYS A 231 -2.54 -5.31 14.71
CA LYS A 231 -3.38 -4.15 14.35
C LYS A 231 -4.23 -4.39 13.10
N ALA A 232 -3.66 -4.95 12.05
CA ALA A 232 -4.42 -5.29 10.85
C ALA A 232 -5.55 -6.27 11.16
N THR A 233 -5.29 -7.29 11.99
CA THR A 233 -6.31 -8.26 12.44
C THR A 233 -7.47 -7.57 13.14
N ALA A 234 -7.18 -6.65 14.07
CA ALA A 234 -8.21 -5.87 14.76
C ALA A 234 -8.99 -4.95 13.80
N TYR A 235 -8.33 -4.40 12.79
CA TYR A 235 -8.95 -3.52 11.79
C TYR A 235 -9.86 -4.28 10.82
N ILE A 236 -9.43 -5.44 10.32
CA ILE A 236 -10.20 -6.25 9.35
C ILE A 236 -11.34 -7.03 9.99
N ALA A 237 -11.38 -7.17 11.32
CA ALA A 237 -12.49 -7.81 12.02
C ALA A 237 -13.86 -7.19 11.69
N GLU A 238 -13.90 -5.90 11.34
CA GLU A 238 -15.12 -5.19 10.90
C GLU A 238 -15.47 -5.38 9.42
N ASN A 239 -14.49 -5.76 8.59
CA ASN A 239 -14.69 -6.07 7.19
C ASN A 239 -13.72 -7.19 6.75
N PRO A 240 -14.12 -8.47 6.93
CA PRO A 240 -13.26 -9.62 6.61
C PRO A 240 -12.93 -9.78 5.12
N ARG A 241 -13.49 -8.94 4.24
CA ARG A 241 -13.16 -8.93 2.80
C ARG A 241 -11.87 -8.17 2.49
N ILE A 242 -11.33 -7.41 3.45
CA ILE A 242 -10.06 -6.70 3.26
C ILE A 242 -8.95 -7.73 3.14
N ALA A 243 -8.22 -7.72 2.02
CA ALA A 243 -7.04 -8.55 1.86
C ALA A 243 -5.79 -7.79 2.37
N VAL A 244 -4.90 -8.50 3.05
CA VAL A 244 -3.71 -7.92 3.69
C VAL A 244 -2.45 -8.64 3.22
N ALA A 245 -1.42 -7.90 2.84
CA ALA A 245 -0.09 -8.48 2.61
C ALA A 245 1.05 -7.56 3.04
N PHE A 246 1.88 -8.04 3.97
CA PHE A 246 3.08 -7.34 4.44
C PHE A 246 4.35 -8.07 4.05
N VAL A 247 5.39 -7.29 3.74
CA VAL A 247 6.77 -7.78 3.77
C VAL A 247 7.21 -7.82 5.24
N SER A 248 7.83 -8.94 5.63
CA SER A 248 8.25 -9.19 7.01
C SER A 248 9.55 -9.99 7.07
N THR A 249 10.22 -9.97 8.22
CA THR A 249 11.28 -10.92 8.53
C THR A 249 10.74 -12.36 8.57
N ASN A 250 11.51 -13.33 8.08
CA ASN A 250 11.12 -14.75 8.13
C ASN A 250 10.98 -15.28 9.57
N SER A 251 11.49 -14.56 10.57
CA SER A 251 11.39 -14.98 11.97
C SER A 251 9.94 -15.08 12.45
N ILE A 252 9.00 -14.28 11.94
CA ILE A 252 7.59 -14.36 12.38
C ILE A 252 6.86 -15.63 11.88
N THR A 253 7.47 -16.37 10.95
CA THR A 253 6.97 -17.66 10.43
C THR A 253 7.87 -18.84 10.79
N GLN A 254 8.87 -18.63 11.66
CA GLN A 254 9.84 -19.65 12.07
C GLN A 254 10.05 -19.66 13.58
N GLY A 255 10.35 -20.84 14.12
CA GLY A 255 10.77 -20.99 15.52
C GLY A 255 9.74 -20.48 16.54
N GLU A 256 10.26 -19.87 17.61
CA GLU A 256 9.47 -19.46 18.78
C GLU A 256 8.43 -18.35 18.47
N GLN A 257 8.78 -17.37 17.63
CA GLN A 257 7.84 -16.28 17.29
C GLN A 257 6.60 -16.81 16.57
N ALA A 258 6.76 -17.83 15.72
CA ALA A 258 5.62 -18.43 15.02
C ALA A 258 4.63 -19.08 16.00
N GLY A 259 5.15 -19.73 17.05
CA GLY A 259 4.34 -20.32 18.12
C GLY A 259 3.62 -19.31 19.01
N VAL A 260 4.01 -18.03 18.96
CA VAL A 260 3.35 -16.94 19.69
C VAL A 260 2.33 -16.23 18.79
N LEU A 261 2.74 -15.82 17.58
CA LEU A 261 1.92 -14.96 16.71
C LEU A 261 0.77 -15.73 16.04
N TRP A 262 1.06 -16.85 15.38
CA TRP A 262 0.08 -17.52 14.51
C TRP A 262 -1.10 -18.12 15.26
N PRO A 263 -0.95 -18.75 16.44
CA PRO A 263 -2.11 -19.22 17.20
C PRO A 263 -3.08 -18.09 17.53
N TRP A 264 -2.56 -16.89 17.82
CA TRP A 264 -3.39 -15.72 18.08
C TRP A 264 -4.09 -15.24 16.79
N LEU A 265 -3.37 -15.11 15.68
CA LEU A 265 -3.94 -14.69 14.39
C LEU A 265 -5.04 -15.65 13.91
N LEU A 266 -4.75 -16.96 13.91
CA LEU A 266 -5.71 -18.01 13.53
C LEU A 266 -6.94 -17.99 14.46
N GLY A 267 -6.73 -17.77 15.76
CA GLY A 267 -7.82 -17.62 16.74
C GLY A 267 -8.74 -16.42 16.47
N HIS A 268 -8.29 -15.45 15.68
CA HIS A 268 -9.07 -14.28 15.26
C HIS A 268 -9.55 -14.37 13.80
N GLY A 269 -9.49 -15.55 13.19
CA GLY A 269 -10.03 -15.81 11.85
C GLY A 269 -9.16 -15.34 10.68
N VAL A 270 -7.89 -15.00 10.94
CA VAL A 270 -6.90 -14.77 9.88
C VAL A 270 -6.46 -16.12 9.33
N SER A 271 -6.44 -16.29 8.00
CA SER A 271 -6.04 -17.52 7.31
C SER A 271 -5.06 -17.25 6.18
#